data_AF-A0A3C0I9W5-F1
#
_entry.id   AF-A0A3C0I9W5-F1
#
_cell.length_a   1.000
_cell.length_b   1.000
_cell.length_c   1.000
_cell.angle_alpha   90.00
_cell.angle_beta   90.00
_cell.angle_gamma   90.00
#
_symmetry.space_group_name_H-M   'P 1'
#
loop_
_entity.id
_entity.type
_entity.pdbx_description
1 polymer ?
#
loop_
_entity_poly.entity_id
_entity_poly.type
_entity_poly.pdbx_seq_one_letter_code
_entity_poly.pdbx_strand_id
1 'polypeptide(L)'
;MQIEKFEYDNRTVRLFMIASVVFGIVGMTVGLLAAIQLFYPLFNFDLPFTSFGRIRPLHTNAVIFAFVGNAMFAGVYYSMQRLLKTRTFSDALSAIHFWGWQLIILAAAITLPLGYTSGHEYAELEWP
;
A
#
# COMPACT_ATOMS: atom_id res chain seq x y z
N MET A 1 15.97 -37.16 -20.88
CA MET A 1 15.76 -36.17 -19.80
C MET A 1 14.37 -35.58 -20.00
N GLN A 2 13.40 -35.84 -19.11
CA GLN A 2 12.07 -35.23 -19.24
C GLN A 2 12.16 -33.75 -18.85
N ILE A 3 11.60 -32.87 -19.67
CA ILE A 3 11.57 -31.43 -19.38
C ILE A 3 10.47 -31.22 -18.33
N GLU A 4 10.85 -30.83 -17.11
CA GLU A 4 9.90 -30.44 -16.07
C GLU A 4 9.16 -29.16 -16.51
N LYS A 5 7.82 -29.22 -16.54
CA LYS A 5 6.97 -28.10 -16.91
C LYS A 5 6.28 -27.56 -15.65
N PHE A 6 6.55 -26.30 -15.32
CA PHE A 6 5.97 -25.61 -14.17
C PHE A 6 4.96 -24.56 -14.63
N GLU A 7 3.84 -24.45 -13.91
CA GLU A 7 2.86 -23.39 -14.10
C GLU A 7 2.84 -22.47 -12.87
N TYR A 8 2.95 -21.16 -13.08
CA TYR A 8 3.01 -20.16 -12.01
C TYR A 8 1.80 -19.23 -12.06
N ASP A 9 1.30 -18.83 -10.88
CA ASP A 9 0.31 -17.76 -10.78
C ASP A 9 0.99 -16.39 -10.89
N ASN A 10 0.86 -15.77 -12.06
CA ASN A 10 1.31 -14.38 -12.28
C ASN A 10 0.16 -13.36 -12.17
N ARG A 11 -1.09 -13.80 -11.94
CA ARG A 11 -2.23 -12.89 -11.78
C ARG A 11 -2.09 -12.10 -10.50
N THR A 12 -1.85 -12.77 -9.38
CA THR A 12 -1.66 -12.13 -8.07
C THR A 12 -0.48 -11.16 -8.09
N VAL A 13 0.65 -11.57 -8.68
CA VAL A 13 1.83 -10.70 -8.86
C VAL A 13 1.47 -9.42 -9.62
N ARG A 14 0.74 -9.55 -10.73
CA ARG A 14 0.33 -8.40 -11.55
C ARG A 14 -0.58 -7.45 -10.78
N LEU A 15 -1.52 -7.98 -9.99
CA LEU A 15 -2.41 -7.16 -9.17
C LEU A 15 -1.64 -6.33 -8.15
N PHE A 16 -0.72 -6.94 -7.38
CA PHE A 16 0.13 -6.23 -6.43
C PHE A 16 1.06 -5.23 -7.13
N MET A 17 1.61 -5.55 -8.29
CA MET A 17 2.47 -4.65 -9.04
C MET A 17 1.71 -3.42 -9.55
N ILE A 18 0.50 -3.60 -10.10
CA ILE A 18 -0.35 -2.48 -10.53
C ILE A 18 -0.75 -1.63 -9.32
N ALA A 19 -1.18 -2.26 -8.22
CA ALA A 19 -1.54 -1.55 -6.99
C ALA A 19 -0.35 -0.74 -6.46
N SER A 20 0.86 -1.31 -6.47
CA SER A 20 2.08 -0.60 -6.07
C SER A 20 2.29 0.66 -6.91
N VAL A 21 2.24 0.58 -8.24
CA VAL A 21 2.39 1.77 -9.11
C VAL A 21 1.33 2.83 -8.80
N VAL A 22 0.06 2.41 -8.66
CA VAL A 22 -1.05 3.33 -8.34
C VAL A 22 -0.81 4.03 -7.01
N PHE A 23 -0.52 3.28 -5.95
CA PHE A 23 -0.28 3.86 -4.62
C PHE A 23 1.05 4.62 -4.54
N GLY A 24 2.03 4.30 -5.38
CA GLY A 24 3.24 5.10 -5.54
C GLY A 24 2.92 6.50 -6.04
N ILE A 25 2.07 6.61 -7.07
CA ILE A 25 1.61 7.91 -7.57
C ILE A 25 0.81 8.65 -6.48
N VAL A 26 -0.15 7.98 -5.83
CA VAL A 26 -0.97 8.58 -4.77
C VAL A 26 -0.10 9.06 -3.61
N GLY A 27 0.74 8.19 -3.04
CA GLY A 27 1.59 8.50 -1.89
C GLY A 27 2.55 9.66 -2.18
N MET A 28 3.19 9.67 -3.36
CA MET A 28 4.07 10.77 -3.76
C MET A 28 3.31 12.08 -3.98
N THR A 29 2.09 12.03 -4.52
CA THR A 29 1.24 13.23 -4.70
C THR A 29 0.84 13.83 -3.34
N VAL A 30 0.45 12.99 -2.38
CA VAL A 30 0.14 13.45 -1.01
C VAL A 30 1.40 13.99 -0.32
N GLY A 31 2.56 13.40 -0.58
CA GLY A 31 3.85 13.91 -0.10
C GLY A 31 4.20 15.29 -0.66
N LEU A 32 3.94 15.50 -1.95
CA LEU A 32 4.10 16.80 -2.58
C LEU A 32 3.15 17.84 -1.96
N LEU A 33 1.89 17.48 -1.70
CA LEU A 33 0.96 18.36 -0.98
C LEU A 33 1.50 18.73 0.41
N ALA A 34 1.96 17.74 1.19
CA ALA A 34 2.53 17.96 2.53
C ALA A 34 3.76 18.88 2.48
N ALA A 35 4.62 18.70 1.48
CA ALA A 35 5.79 19.55 1.27
C ALA A 35 5.40 21.01 0.95
N ILE A 36 4.38 21.22 0.10
CA ILE A 36 3.85 22.55 -0.21
C ILE A 36 3.25 23.20 1.03
N GLN A 37 2.52 22.45 1.86
CA GLN A 37 1.91 22.95 3.11
C GLN A 37 2.93 23.47 4.12
N LEU A 38 4.14 22.90 4.16
CA LEU A 38 5.24 23.38 5.02
C LEU A 38 5.79 24.73 4.57
N PHE A 39 5.89 24.95 3.26
CA PHE A 39 6.40 26.20 2.69
C PHE A 39 5.33 27.29 2.59
N TYR A 40 4.11 26.91 2.19
CA TYR A 40 3.00 27.80 1.92
C TYR A 40 1.71 27.30 2.59
N PRO A 41 1.47 27.69 3.86
CA PRO A 41 0.40 27.15 4.70
C PRO A 41 -1.04 27.32 4.16
N LEU A 42 -1.25 28.19 3.16
CA LEU A 42 -2.55 28.34 2.49
C LEU A 42 -3.09 27.01 1.94
N PHE A 43 -2.19 26.09 1.55
CA PHE A 43 -2.55 24.75 1.05
C PHE A 43 -3.07 23.78 2.12
N ASN A 44 -3.22 24.23 3.39
CA ASN A 44 -4.02 23.50 4.38
C ASN A 44 -5.53 23.66 4.14
N PHE A 45 -5.94 24.66 3.33
CA PHE A 45 -7.33 24.96 2.95
C PHE A 45 -8.30 25.25 4.10
N ASP A 46 -7.79 25.53 5.31
CA ASP A 46 -8.59 25.74 6.53
C ASP A 46 -9.58 24.60 6.84
N LEU A 47 -9.30 23.40 6.34
CA LEU A 47 -10.10 22.20 6.54
C LEU A 47 -9.34 21.20 7.42
N PRO A 48 -10.02 20.54 8.39
CA PRO A 48 -9.34 19.66 9.33
C PRO A 48 -8.69 18.46 8.62
N PHE A 49 -9.34 17.90 7.61
CA PHE A 49 -8.89 16.70 6.88
C PHE A 49 -7.73 16.94 5.91
N THR A 50 -7.53 18.17 5.43
CA THR A 50 -6.38 18.54 4.59
C THR A 50 -5.24 19.17 5.39
N SER A 51 -5.38 19.35 6.70
CA SER A 51 -4.31 19.90 7.52
C SER A 51 -3.06 19.03 7.50
N PHE A 52 -1.88 19.66 7.53
CA PHE A 52 -0.58 18.97 7.50
C PHE A 52 -0.47 17.86 8.54
N GLY A 53 -0.99 18.08 9.75
CA GLY A 53 -0.97 17.10 10.83
C GLY A 53 -1.68 15.79 10.51
N ARG A 54 -2.72 15.81 9.65
CA ARG A 54 -3.46 14.61 9.21
C ARG A 54 -2.98 14.06 7.87
N ILE A 55 -2.53 14.94 6.98
CA ILE A 55 -1.98 14.56 5.66
C ILE A 55 -0.61 13.88 5.79
N ARG A 56 0.21 14.28 6.78
CA ARG A 56 1.52 13.66 7.05
C ARG A 56 1.42 12.15 7.33
N PRO A 57 0.66 11.67 8.32
CA PRO A 57 0.55 10.22 8.56
C PRO A 57 -0.11 9.49 7.40
N LEU A 58 -1.04 10.13 6.66
CA LEU A 58 -1.59 9.58 5.42
C LEU A 58 -0.49 9.34 4.37
N HIS A 59 0.36 10.34 4.12
CA HIS A 59 1.49 10.20 3.20
C HIS A 59 2.42 9.05 3.61
N THR A 60 2.83 9.02 4.88
CA THR A 60 3.73 7.99 5.41
C THR A 60 3.16 6.59 5.20
N ASN A 61 1.90 6.37 5.56
CA ASN A 61 1.23 5.07 5.40
C ASN A 61 1.04 4.70 3.91
N ALA A 62 0.68 5.67 3.07
CA ALA A 62 0.53 5.44 1.63
C ALA A 62 1.87 5.06 0.96
N VAL A 63 2.98 5.69 1.33
CA VAL A 63 4.28 5.37 0.72
C VAL A 63 4.84 4.04 1.25
N ILE A 64 4.74 3.78 2.56
CA ILE A 64 5.35 2.59 3.15
C ILE A 64 4.47 1.35 2.94
N PHE A 65 3.22 1.39 3.41
CA PHE A 65 2.39 0.19 3.40
C PHE A 65 1.65 0.01 2.08
N ALA A 66 1.18 1.09 1.45
CA ALA A 66 0.49 0.97 0.18
C ALA A 66 1.46 0.84 -1.00
N PHE A 67 2.45 1.71 -1.17
CA PHE A 67 3.39 1.60 -2.29
C PHE A 67 4.42 0.48 -2.08
N VAL A 68 5.28 0.61 -1.06
CA VAL A 68 6.37 -0.34 -0.82
C VAL A 68 5.83 -1.71 -0.39
N GLY A 69 4.80 -1.77 0.44
CA GLY A 69 4.16 -3.02 0.86
C GLY A 69 3.63 -3.83 -0.33
N ASN A 70 2.87 -3.19 -1.25
CA ASN A 70 2.42 -3.87 -2.47
C ASN A 70 3.61 -4.30 -3.37
N ALA A 71 4.67 -3.49 -3.48
CA ALA A 71 5.87 -3.85 -4.25
C ALA A 71 6.56 -5.10 -3.66
N MET A 72 6.69 -5.14 -2.34
CA MET A 72 7.26 -6.27 -1.61
C MET A 72 6.43 -7.54 -1.84
N PHE A 73 5.11 -7.47 -1.71
CA PHE A 73 4.24 -8.61 -1.96
C PHE A 73 4.34 -9.12 -3.40
N ALA A 74 4.36 -8.22 -4.40
CA ALA A 74 4.59 -8.61 -5.79
C ALA A 74 5.93 -9.37 -5.94
N GLY A 75 7.00 -8.87 -5.32
CA GLY A 75 8.31 -9.50 -5.31
C GLY A 75 8.31 -10.88 -4.66
N VAL A 76 7.63 -11.04 -3.52
CA VAL A 76 7.51 -12.32 -2.80
C VAL A 76 6.71 -13.35 -3.62
N TYR A 77 5.51 -13.00 -4.07
CA TYR A 77 4.68 -13.89 -4.90
C TYR A 77 5.37 -14.29 -6.21
N TYR A 78 6.18 -13.41 -6.79
CA TYR A 78 6.94 -13.70 -8.00
C TYR A 78 8.14 -14.61 -7.74
N SER A 79 8.94 -14.28 -6.73
CA SER A 79 10.22 -14.93 -6.45
C SER A 79 10.05 -16.31 -5.85
N MET A 80 9.15 -16.49 -4.87
CA MET A 80 8.96 -17.77 -4.18
C MET A 80 8.59 -18.89 -5.14
N GLN A 81 7.67 -18.64 -6.07
CA GLN A 81 7.24 -19.65 -7.04
C GLN A 81 8.39 -20.13 -7.95
N ARG A 82 9.29 -19.22 -8.33
CA ARG A 82 10.42 -19.50 -9.23
C ARG A 82 11.60 -20.14 -8.51
N LEU A 83 11.89 -19.70 -7.29
CA LEU A 83 12.96 -20.26 -6.46
C LEU A 83 12.65 -21.70 -6.03
N LEU A 84 11.41 -21.94 -5.60
CA LEU A 84 10.95 -23.26 -5.18
C LEU A 84 10.45 -24.13 -6.33
N LYS A 85 10.37 -23.56 -7.55
CA LYS A 85 9.79 -24.19 -8.75
C LYS A 85 8.43 -24.83 -8.46
N THR A 86 7.57 -24.12 -7.74
CA THR A 86 6.23 -24.60 -7.40
C THR A 86 5.22 -23.46 -7.43
N ARG A 87 3.96 -23.78 -7.75
CA ARG A 87 2.88 -22.80 -7.76
C ARG A 87 2.51 -22.41 -6.32
N THR A 88 2.06 -21.18 -6.12
CA THR A 88 1.47 -20.76 -4.84
C THR A 88 0.32 -21.68 -4.45
N PHE A 89 0.27 -22.07 -3.17
CA PHE A 89 -0.60 -23.11 -2.64
C PHE A 89 -2.11 -22.89 -2.92
N SER A 90 -2.62 -21.67 -2.75
CA SER A 90 -4.05 -21.39 -2.87
C SER A 90 -4.31 -20.03 -3.53
N ASP A 91 -5.15 -20.05 -4.56
CA ASP A 91 -5.63 -18.85 -5.25
C ASP A 91 -6.60 -18.05 -4.38
N ALA A 92 -7.43 -18.74 -3.59
CA ALA A 92 -8.38 -18.10 -2.67
C ALA A 92 -7.64 -17.33 -1.57
N LEU A 93 -6.62 -17.93 -0.96
CA LEU A 93 -5.81 -17.25 0.06
C LEU A 93 -5.03 -16.06 -0.52
N SER A 94 -4.52 -16.21 -1.75
CA SER A 94 -3.83 -15.12 -2.46
C SER A 94 -4.77 -13.95 -2.75
N ALA A 95 -6.01 -14.23 -3.14
CA ALA A 95 -7.03 -13.21 -3.36
C ALA A 95 -7.47 -12.54 -2.05
N ILE A 96 -7.69 -13.30 -0.97
CA ILE A 96 -8.01 -12.76 0.35
C ILE A 96 -6.90 -11.83 0.84
N HIS A 97 -5.64 -12.24 0.68
CA HIS A 97 -4.51 -11.41 1.06
C HIS A 97 -4.46 -10.11 0.23
N PHE A 98 -4.59 -10.19 -1.10
CA PHE A 98 -4.59 -9.01 -1.95
C PHE A 98 -5.70 -8.03 -1.56
N TRP A 99 -6.95 -8.49 -1.53
CA TRP A 99 -8.10 -7.62 -1.23
C TRP A 99 -8.10 -7.14 0.21
N GLY A 100 -7.71 -7.99 1.16
CA GLY A 100 -7.54 -7.61 2.56
C GLY A 100 -6.53 -6.48 2.72
N TRP A 101 -5.39 -6.56 2.02
CA TRP A 101 -4.40 -5.49 2.03
C TRP A 101 -4.95 -4.19 1.41
N GLN A 102 -5.69 -4.28 0.30
CA GLN A 102 -6.31 -3.10 -0.31
C GLN A 102 -7.36 -2.47 0.60
N LEU A 103 -8.11 -3.27 1.36
CA LEU A 103 -9.08 -2.78 2.35
C LEU A 103 -8.39 -2.04 3.50
N ILE A 104 -7.27 -2.54 4.01
CA ILE A 104 -6.48 -1.86 5.05
C ILE A 104 -5.98 -0.51 4.53
N ILE A 105 -5.45 -0.46 3.30
CA ILE A 105 -5.01 0.79 2.68
C ILE A 105 -6.18 1.78 2.52
N LEU A 106 -7.34 1.29 2.08
CA LEU A 106 -8.53 2.12 1.90
C LEU A 106 -9.05 2.63 3.26
N ALA A 107 -9.02 1.81 4.30
CA ALA A 107 -9.33 2.23 5.66
C ALA A 107 -8.39 3.35 6.09
N ALA A 108 -7.07 3.20 5.92
CA ALA A 108 -6.08 4.24 6.21
C ALA A 108 -6.35 5.56 5.48
N ALA A 109 -6.72 5.48 4.19
CA ALA A 109 -7.04 6.64 3.37
C ALA A 109 -8.26 7.42 3.88
N ILE A 110 -9.19 6.75 4.59
CA ILE A 110 -10.38 7.36 5.16
C ILE A 110 -10.13 7.82 6.60
N THR A 111 -9.55 6.97 7.44
CA THR A 111 -9.47 7.18 8.89
C THR A 111 -8.45 8.23 9.28
N LEU A 112 -7.28 8.27 8.62
CA LEU A 112 -6.22 9.22 8.96
C LEU A 112 -6.63 10.68 8.69
N PRO A 113 -7.25 11.04 7.54
CA PRO A 113 -7.80 12.38 7.34
C PRO A 113 -8.96 12.72 8.30
N LEU A 114 -9.74 11.73 8.75
CA LEU A 114 -10.77 11.94 9.77
C LEU A 114 -10.17 12.19 11.16
N GLY A 115 -8.89 11.86 11.35
CA GLY A 115 -8.14 12.11 12.59
C GLY A 115 -8.16 10.95 13.57
N TYR A 116 -8.58 9.76 13.13
CA TYR A 116 -8.45 8.54 13.93
C TYR A 116 -7.00 8.07 13.83
N THR A 117 -6.23 8.31 14.88
CA THR A 117 -4.84 7.88 14.94
C THR A 117 -4.36 7.62 16.35
N SER A 118 -3.54 6.59 16.50
CA SER A 118 -2.82 6.27 17.73
C SER A 118 -1.70 7.28 18.05
N GLY A 119 -1.25 8.07 17.07
CA GLY A 119 -0.13 9.01 17.20
C GLY A 119 1.26 8.35 17.20
N HIS A 120 1.35 7.03 17.11
CA HIS A 120 2.62 6.32 17.00
C HIS A 120 3.07 6.25 15.54
N GLU A 121 4.27 6.77 15.24
CA GLU A 121 4.78 6.78 13.86
C GLU A 121 4.87 5.36 13.29
N TYR A 122 4.39 5.19 12.06
CA TYR A 122 4.28 3.91 11.33
C TYR A 122 3.32 2.88 11.95
N ALA A 123 2.60 3.26 13.00
CA ALA A 123 1.56 2.46 13.65
C ALA A 123 0.30 3.33 13.90
N GLU A 124 0.05 4.30 13.00
CA GLU A 124 -0.96 5.33 13.19
C GLU A 124 -2.38 4.81 13.11
N LEU A 125 -2.62 3.67 12.44
CA LEU A 125 -3.94 3.07 12.31
C LEU A 125 -4.45 2.57 13.65
N GLU A 126 -5.75 2.74 13.85
CA GLU A 126 -6.43 2.26 15.05
C GLU A 126 -6.48 0.71 15.08
N TRP A 127 -6.85 0.18 16.25
CA TRP A 127 -6.89 -1.25 16.55
C TRP A 127 -7.84 -2.14 15.73
N PRO A 128 -8.96 -1.68 15.11
CA PRO A 128 -9.80 -2.49 14.23
C PRO A 128 -9.31 -2.46 12.76
#